data_AF-A0A1Y4JSK9-F1
#
_entry.id   AF-A0A1Y4JSK9-F1
#
_cell.length_a   1.000
_cell.length_b   1.000
_cell.length_c   1.000
_cell.angle_alpha   90.00
_cell.angle_beta   90.00
_cell.angle_gamma   90.00
#
_symmetry.space_group_name_H-M   'P 1'
#
loop_
_entity.id
_entity.type
_entity.pdbx_description
1 polymer ?
#
loop_
_entity_poly.entity_id
_entity_poly.type
_entity_poly.pdbx_seq_one_letter_code
_entity_poly.pdbx_strand_id
1 'polypeptide(L)'
;MQSEKTTKEGKQEKQRKTFAVYAVWLARNVLFMVLALLLVKYTLTKQPAYRWVYSSLLKENMATIKKHPELTFEEKMKMKLGVDYDYLLFIKQATPENAVILYPSQEAFLKKGSPFKREIGNKLYATRFLYPRLLILESELEESRYADRITHVAIVNGEGKDRLPYQVDPEIQHAVLPVVQPKKQ
;
A
#
# COMPACT_ATOMS: atom_id res chain seq x y z
N MET A 1 -46.01 -1.82 66.96
CA MET A 1 -45.62 -2.84 65.94
C MET A 1 -46.07 -2.53 64.51
N GLN A 2 -47.22 -1.89 64.25
CA GLN A 2 -47.69 -1.60 62.88
C GLN A 2 -46.89 -0.49 62.15
N SER A 3 -46.54 0.62 62.82
CA SER A 3 -45.79 1.74 62.21
C SER A 3 -44.41 1.35 61.66
N GLU A 4 -43.73 0.40 62.29
CA GLU A 4 -42.41 -0.07 61.85
C GLU A 4 -42.47 -0.97 60.61
N LYS A 5 -43.57 -1.73 60.42
CA LYS A 5 -43.81 -2.56 59.23
C LYS A 5 -44.08 -1.70 57.99
N THR A 6 -44.93 -0.69 58.10
CA THR A 6 -45.27 0.22 56.99
C THR A 6 -44.04 1.00 56.50
N THR A 7 -43.14 1.35 57.43
CA THR A 7 -41.89 2.06 57.10
C THR A 7 -40.85 1.17 56.42
N LYS A 8 -40.81 -0.13 56.76
CA LYS A 8 -39.92 -1.13 56.13
C LYS A 8 -40.42 -1.52 54.73
N GLU A 9 -41.73 -1.70 54.55
CA GLU A 9 -42.35 -2.00 53.25
C GLU A 9 -42.18 -0.84 52.26
N GLY A 10 -42.40 0.41 52.70
CA GLY A 10 -42.18 1.59 51.86
C GLY A 10 -40.70 1.81 51.45
N LYS A 11 -39.75 1.49 52.33
CA LYS A 11 -38.31 1.51 52.00
C LYS A 11 -37.93 0.40 51.00
N GLN A 12 -38.49 -0.80 51.15
CA GLN A 12 -38.29 -1.91 50.22
C GLN A 12 -38.90 -1.62 48.84
N GLU A 13 -40.09 -1.02 48.78
CA GLU A 13 -40.73 -0.65 47.52
C GLU A 13 -39.96 0.47 46.78
N LYS A 14 -39.45 1.46 47.52
CA LYS A 14 -38.60 2.52 46.97
C LYS A 14 -37.27 1.96 46.45
N GLN A 15 -36.61 1.07 47.20
CA GLN A 15 -35.41 0.36 46.73
C GLN A 15 -35.69 -0.50 45.49
N ARG A 16 -36.82 -1.20 45.42
CA ARG A 16 -37.23 -1.98 44.23
C ARG A 16 -37.45 -1.09 43.02
N LYS A 17 -38.10 0.08 43.17
CA LYS A 17 -38.29 1.05 42.08
C LYS A 17 -36.96 1.63 41.61
N THR A 18 -36.04 1.99 42.52
CA THR A 18 -34.70 2.47 42.15
C THR A 18 -33.87 1.39 41.47
N PHE A 19 -33.94 0.14 41.95
CA PHE A 19 -33.28 -0.99 41.31
C PHE A 19 -33.83 -1.29 39.92
N ALA A 20 -35.16 -1.24 39.74
CA ALA A 20 -35.78 -1.44 38.43
C ALA A 20 -35.36 -0.37 37.42
N VAL A 21 -35.30 0.91 37.85
CA VAL A 21 -34.80 2.00 37.00
C VAL A 21 -33.34 1.79 36.60
N TYR A 22 -32.49 1.39 37.56
CA TYR A 22 -31.10 1.06 37.28
C TYR A 22 -30.95 -0.15 36.33
N ALA A 23 -31.73 -1.20 36.54
CA ALA A 23 -31.73 -2.40 35.71
C ALA A 23 -32.16 -2.09 34.27
N VAL A 24 -33.19 -1.26 34.08
CA VAL A 24 -33.63 -0.80 32.74
C VAL A 24 -32.55 0.05 32.07
N TRP A 25 -31.91 0.96 32.81
CA TRP A 25 -30.78 1.74 32.29
C TRP A 25 -29.62 0.85 31.86
N LEU A 26 -29.24 -0.12 32.70
CA LEU A 26 -28.17 -1.07 32.40
C LEU A 26 -28.51 -1.93 31.18
N ALA A 27 -29.73 -2.48 31.12
CA ALA A 27 -30.20 -3.29 30.00
C ALA A 27 -30.16 -2.52 28.67
N ARG A 28 -30.54 -1.24 28.69
CA ARG A 28 -30.45 -0.35 27.51
C ARG A 28 -29.00 -0.16 27.06
N ASN A 29 -28.07 0.07 27.98
CA ASN A 29 -26.65 0.23 27.63
C ASN A 29 -26.04 -1.08 27.10
N VAL A 30 -26.37 -2.21 27.73
CA VAL A 30 -25.96 -3.54 27.24
C VAL A 30 -26.52 -3.79 25.84
N LEU A 31 -27.78 -3.45 25.58
CA LEU A 31 -28.37 -3.57 24.25
C LEU A 31 -27.61 -2.73 23.22
N PHE A 32 -27.31 -1.47 23.51
CA PHE A 32 -26.53 -0.63 22.59
C PHE A 32 -25.12 -1.16 22.37
N MET A 33 -24.46 -1.69 23.40
CA MET A 33 -23.16 -2.33 23.27
C MET A 33 -23.24 -3.55 22.35
N VAL A 34 -24.25 -4.41 22.52
CA VAL A 34 -24.47 -5.58 21.64
C VAL A 34 -24.71 -5.12 20.20
N LEU A 35 -25.55 -4.10 19.98
CA LEU A 35 -25.80 -3.55 18.65
C LEU A 35 -24.53 -2.98 18.02
N ALA A 36 -23.70 -2.26 18.80
CA ALA A 36 -22.41 -1.74 18.32
C ALA A 36 -21.44 -2.88 17.96
N LEU A 37 -21.34 -3.92 18.77
CA LEU A 37 -20.51 -5.09 18.48
C LEU A 37 -20.98 -5.84 17.24
N LEU A 38 -22.30 -5.96 17.04
CA LEU A 38 -22.87 -6.56 15.83
C LEU A 38 -22.57 -5.70 14.59
N LEU A 39 -22.65 -4.37 14.71
CA LEU A 39 -22.28 -3.46 13.63
C LEU A 39 -20.79 -3.60 13.28
N VAL A 40 -19.90 -3.60 14.28
CA VAL A 40 -18.46 -3.81 14.07
C VAL A 40 -18.22 -5.17 13.40
N LYS A 41 -18.82 -6.24 13.92
CA LYS A 41 -18.72 -7.58 13.31
C LYS A 41 -19.21 -7.58 11.86
N TYR A 42 -20.34 -6.93 11.59
CA TYR A 42 -20.88 -6.80 10.24
C TYR A 42 -19.91 -6.06 9.32
N THR A 43 -19.39 -4.91 9.73
CA THR A 43 -18.41 -4.15 8.92
C THR A 43 -17.16 -4.96 8.62
N LEU A 44 -16.58 -5.65 9.62
CA LEU A 44 -15.37 -6.45 9.43
C LEU A 44 -15.57 -7.71 8.56
N THR A 45 -16.79 -8.24 8.48
CA THR A 45 -17.06 -9.52 7.78
C THR A 45 -17.75 -9.34 6.43
N LYS A 46 -18.58 -8.31 6.28
CA LYS A 46 -19.41 -8.09 5.09
C LYS A 46 -18.90 -6.96 4.20
N GLN A 47 -18.25 -5.93 4.74
CA GLN A 47 -17.67 -4.88 3.90
C GLN A 47 -16.31 -5.35 3.37
N PRO A 48 -16.12 -5.51 2.04
CA PRO A 48 -14.90 -6.09 1.48
C PRO A 48 -13.64 -5.32 1.86
N ALA A 49 -13.70 -3.98 1.91
CA ALA A 49 -12.56 -3.14 2.26
C ALA A 49 -12.05 -3.41 3.69
N TYR A 50 -12.93 -3.38 4.69
CA TYR A 50 -12.55 -3.65 6.08
C TYR A 50 -12.12 -5.09 6.29
N ARG A 51 -12.79 -6.02 5.63
CA ARG A 51 -12.37 -7.43 5.64
C ARG A 51 -10.95 -7.57 5.10
N TRP A 52 -10.66 -6.99 3.93
CA TRP A 52 -9.33 -7.03 3.32
C TRP A 52 -8.25 -6.40 4.22
N VAL A 53 -8.54 -5.24 4.84
CA VAL A 53 -7.60 -4.59 5.78
C VAL A 53 -7.29 -5.54 6.94
N TYR A 54 -8.31 -6.11 7.58
CA TYR A 54 -8.07 -6.94 8.75
C TYR A 54 -7.46 -8.30 8.40
N SER A 55 -8.03 -9.05 7.44
CA SER A 55 -7.61 -10.41 7.13
C SER A 55 -6.29 -10.44 6.36
N SER A 56 -6.16 -9.62 5.33
CA SER A 56 -5.04 -9.72 4.40
C SER A 56 -3.94 -8.72 4.73
N LEU A 57 -4.30 -7.43 4.88
CA LEU A 57 -3.27 -6.41 5.15
C LEU A 57 -2.65 -6.57 6.54
N LEU A 58 -3.43 -6.87 7.59
CA LEU A 58 -2.90 -6.96 8.95
C LEU A 58 -2.53 -8.40 9.33
N LYS A 59 -3.49 -9.32 9.31
CA LYS A 59 -3.29 -10.67 9.86
C LYS A 59 -2.30 -11.51 9.04
N GLU A 60 -2.46 -11.59 7.72
CA GLU A 60 -1.53 -12.34 6.85
C GLU A 60 -0.13 -11.74 6.86
N ASN A 61 0.01 -10.42 6.72
CA ASN A 61 1.34 -9.78 6.78
C ASN A 61 2.03 -10.01 8.14
N MET A 62 1.30 -9.94 9.26
CA MET A 62 1.87 -10.23 10.58
C MET A 62 2.30 -11.69 10.70
N ALA A 63 1.53 -12.64 10.14
CA ALA A 63 1.91 -14.04 10.11
C ALA A 63 3.21 -14.26 9.32
N THR A 64 3.34 -13.60 8.16
CA THR A 64 4.56 -13.64 7.34
C THR A 64 5.76 -13.05 8.07
N ILE A 65 5.61 -11.90 8.75
CA ILE A 65 6.69 -11.28 9.54
C ILE A 65 7.16 -12.21 10.65
N LYS A 66 6.23 -12.88 11.34
CA LYS A 66 6.56 -13.83 12.41
C LYS A 66 7.25 -15.10 11.89
N LYS A 67 6.88 -15.55 10.68
CA LYS A 67 7.47 -16.73 10.04
C LYS A 67 8.89 -16.47 9.54
N HIS A 68 9.20 -15.22 9.20
CA HIS A 68 10.44 -14.81 8.56
C HIS A 68 11.08 -13.59 9.27
N PRO A 69 11.44 -13.72 10.56
CA PRO A 69 12.05 -12.63 11.32
C PRO A 69 13.42 -12.19 10.76
N GLU A 70 14.15 -13.12 10.15
CA GLU A 70 15.49 -12.94 9.60
C GLU A 70 15.55 -12.08 8.33
N LEU A 71 14.44 -11.99 7.59
CA LEU A 71 14.45 -11.29 6.30
C LEU A 71 14.70 -9.79 6.48
N THR A 72 15.62 -9.29 5.65
CA THR A 72 15.86 -7.86 5.47
C THR A 72 14.64 -7.17 4.87
N PHE A 73 14.66 -5.84 4.90
CA PHE A 73 13.60 -5.04 4.28
C PHE A 73 13.48 -5.33 2.78
N GLU A 74 14.61 -5.43 2.07
CA GLU A 74 14.62 -5.68 0.62
C GLU A 74 14.05 -7.05 0.28
N GLU A 75 14.41 -8.10 1.01
CA GLU A 75 13.86 -9.44 0.80
C GLU A 75 12.36 -9.49 1.09
N LYS A 76 11.89 -8.78 2.12
CA LYS A 76 10.45 -8.62 2.40
C LYS A 76 9.72 -7.93 1.25
N MET A 77 10.32 -6.90 0.65
CA MET A 77 9.74 -6.21 -0.51
C MET A 77 9.75 -7.09 -1.76
N LYS A 78 10.85 -7.81 -2.04
CA LYS A 78 10.93 -8.79 -3.12
C LYS A 78 9.86 -9.87 -2.98
N MET A 79 9.69 -10.44 -1.79
CA MET A 79 8.64 -11.43 -1.54
C MET A 79 7.23 -10.86 -1.77
N LYS A 80 6.99 -9.60 -1.40
CA LYS A 80 5.66 -8.97 -1.50
C LYS A 80 5.31 -8.52 -2.91
N LEU A 81 6.28 -7.96 -3.63
CA LEU A 81 6.08 -7.25 -4.89
C LEU A 81 6.62 -8.01 -6.10
N GLY A 82 7.59 -8.91 -5.88
CA GLY A 82 8.20 -9.74 -6.91
C GLY A 82 9.04 -8.93 -7.89
N VAL A 83 8.94 -9.32 -9.16
CA VAL A 83 9.71 -8.78 -10.29
C VAL A 83 9.57 -7.25 -10.40
N ASP A 84 8.42 -6.69 -10.04
CA ASP A 84 8.23 -5.24 -9.99
C ASP A 84 9.27 -4.55 -9.10
N TYR A 85 9.49 -5.08 -7.90
CA TYR A 85 10.45 -4.49 -6.98
C TYR A 85 11.89 -4.77 -7.41
N ASP A 86 12.17 -5.92 -8.01
CA ASP A 86 13.51 -6.20 -8.55
C ASP A 86 13.90 -5.20 -9.65
N TYR A 87 12.97 -4.84 -10.54
CA TYR A 87 13.25 -3.84 -11.58
C TYR A 87 13.42 -2.42 -11.00
N LEU A 88 12.59 -2.03 -10.02
CA LEU A 88 12.76 -0.75 -9.32
C LEU A 88 14.08 -0.68 -8.56
N LEU A 89 14.47 -1.76 -7.89
CA LEU A 89 15.74 -1.85 -7.18
C LEU A 89 16.92 -1.80 -8.17
N PHE A 90 16.81 -2.47 -9.31
CA PHE A 90 17.78 -2.39 -10.40
C PHE A 90 17.95 -0.95 -10.91
N ILE A 91 16.87 -0.23 -11.20
CA ILE A 91 16.94 1.19 -11.59
C ILE A 91 17.65 2.01 -10.51
N LYS A 92 17.28 1.79 -9.24
CA LYS A 92 17.85 2.51 -8.10
C LYS A 92 19.35 2.29 -7.97
N GLN A 93 19.82 1.06 -8.13
CA GLN A 93 21.23 0.70 -8.02
C GLN A 93 22.05 1.17 -9.23
N ALA A 94 21.43 1.20 -10.43
CA ALA A 94 22.11 1.56 -11.68
C ALA A 94 22.19 3.07 -11.95
N THR A 95 21.59 3.92 -11.11
CA THR A 95 21.51 5.36 -11.35
C THR A 95 21.90 6.18 -10.11
N PRO A 96 22.50 7.37 -10.27
CA PRO A 96 22.79 8.26 -9.14
C PRO A 96 21.52 8.85 -8.54
N GLU A 97 21.62 9.37 -7.31
CA GLU A 97 20.47 9.94 -6.58
C GLU A 97 19.81 11.11 -7.30
N ASN A 98 20.59 11.95 -7.99
CA ASN A 98 20.11 13.12 -8.74
C ASN A 98 19.66 12.78 -10.16
N ALA A 99 19.54 11.51 -10.52
CA ALA A 99 19.14 11.12 -11.87
C ALA A 99 17.73 11.61 -12.20
N VAL A 100 17.59 12.17 -13.40
CA VAL A 100 16.32 12.39 -14.08
C VAL A 100 16.17 11.27 -15.09
N ILE A 101 15.13 10.45 -14.94
CA ILE A 101 14.94 9.20 -15.68
C ILE A 101 13.70 9.34 -16.54
N LEU A 102 13.85 9.13 -17.85
CA LEU A 102 12.73 8.86 -18.73
C LEU A 102 12.21 7.46 -18.38
N TYR A 103 11.08 7.42 -17.69
CA TYR A 103 10.49 6.22 -17.13
C TYR A 103 9.52 5.59 -18.16
N PRO A 104 9.44 4.25 -18.24
CA PRO A 104 8.59 3.62 -19.24
C PRO A 104 7.12 3.93 -18.99
N SER A 105 6.35 3.98 -20.09
CA SER A 105 4.90 4.15 -20.00
C SER A 105 4.23 2.92 -19.38
N GLN A 106 2.98 3.07 -18.94
CA GLN A 106 2.23 1.94 -18.38
C GLN A 106 2.02 0.83 -19.43
N GLU A 107 1.82 1.19 -20.69
CA GLU A 107 1.63 0.26 -21.81
C GLU A 107 2.89 -0.59 -22.03
N ALA A 108 4.08 0.00 -21.86
CA ALA A 108 5.33 -0.72 -21.99
C ALA A 108 5.42 -1.89 -21.00
N PHE A 109 4.96 -1.71 -19.74
CA PHE A 109 4.91 -2.77 -18.73
C PHE A 109 3.81 -3.82 -18.99
N LEU A 110 2.73 -3.47 -19.68
CA LEU A 110 1.56 -4.34 -19.88
C LEU A 110 1.60 -5.14 -21.20
N LYS A 111 2.74 -5.15 -21.90
CA LYS A 111 2.92 -5.96 -23.10
C LYS A 111 2.66 -7.44 -22.85
N LYS A 112 2.15 -8.14 -23.86
CA LYS A 112 1.89 -9.58 -23.80
C LYS A 112 3.16 -10.34 -23.43
N GLY A 113 3.09 -11.17 -22.40
CA GLY A 113 4.23 -11.94 -21.89
C GLY A 113 5.11 -11.19 -20.89
N SER A 114 4.79 -9.94 -20.55
CA SER A 114 5.53 -9.21 -19.53
C SER A 114 5.31 -9.81 -18.13
N PRO A 115 6.36 -9.95 -17.31
CA PRO A 115 6.25 -10.45 -15.94
C PRO A 115 5.75 -9.40 -14.94
N PHE A 116 5.60 -8.14 -15.37
CA PHE A 116 5.29 -7.01 -14.49
C PHE A 116 3.79 -6.88 -14.21
N LYS A 117 3.45 -6.32 -13.05
CA LYS A 117 2.08 -5.94 -12.71
C LYS A 117 1.77 -4.52 -13.16
N ARG A 118 0.54 -4.06 -12.96
CA ARG A 118 0.07 -2.76 -13.44
C ARG A 118 0.65 -1.59 -12.63
N GLU A 119 0.95 -1.83 -11.37
CA GLU A 119 1.31 -0.82 -10.37
C GLU A 119 2.67 -0.17 -10.66
N ILE A 120 3.65 -0.93 -11.17
CA ILE A 120 4.98 -0.39 -11.49
C ILE A 120 4.94 0.68 -12.58
N GLY A 121 3.97 0.62 -13.49
CA GLY A 121 3.77 1.66 -14.52
C GLY A 121 3.20 2.97 -13.96
N ASN A 122 2.71 3.00 -12.71
CA ASN A 122 2.25 4.23 -12.08
C ASN A 122 3.45 5.05 -11.57
N LYS A 123 3.64 6.24 -12.14
CA LYS A 123 4.74 7.15 -11.77
C LYS A 123 4.83 7.43 -10.27
N LEU A 124 3.70 7.69 -9.59
CA LEU A 124 3.69 7.98 -8.15
C LEU A 124 4.12 6.75 -7.33
N TYR A 125 3.66 5.56 -7.73
CA TYR A 125 4.07 4.31 -7.12
C TYR A 125 5.57 4.06 -7.28
N ALA A 126 6.11 4.21 -8.49
CA ALA A 126 7.54 4.04 -8.78
C ALA A 126 8.41 5.08 -8.05
N THR A 127 7.96 6.35 -8.00
CA THR A 127 8.65 7.45 -7.32
C THR A 127 8.91 7.14 -5.84
N ARG A 128 7.96 6.47 -5.16
CA ARG A 128 8.12 6.06 -3.76
C ARG A 128 9.37 5.19 -3.53
N PHE A 129 9.75 4.36 -4.49
CA PHE A 129 10.92 3.48 -4.37
C PHE A 129 12.20 4.11 -4.91
N LEU A 130 12.08 4.95 -5.94
CA LEU A 130 13.19 5.55 -6.67
C LEU A 130 13.66 6.89 -6.11
N TYR A 131 12.89 7.50 -5.21
CA TYR A 131 13.29 8.73 -4.51
C TYR A 131 14.74 8.65 -3.99
N PRO A 132 15.58 9.68 -4.19
CA PRO A 132 15.26 11.04 -4.68
C PRO A 132 15.27 11.25 -6.20
N ARG A 133 15.36 10.19 -7.02
CA ARG A 133 15.39 10.30 -8.50
C ARG A 133 14.09 10.90 -9.03
N LEU A 134 14.20 11.72 -10.07
CA LEU A 134 13.05 12.31 -10.75
C LEU A 134 12.64 11.43 -11.93
N LEU A 135 11.36 11.07 -11.99
CA LEU A 135 10.80 10.31 -13.10
C LEU A 135 10.03 11.25 -14.03
N ILE A 136 10.24 11.12 -15.33
CA ILE A 136 9.49 11.81 -16.38
C ILE A 136 8.88 10.73 -17.27
N LEU A 137 7.58 10.82 -17.53
CA LEU A 137 6.92 9.99 -18.51
C LEU A 137 7.03 10.64 -19.89
N GLU A 138 6.95 9.79 -20.91
CA GLU A 138 6.87 10.20 -22.32
C GLU A 138 5.85 11.32 -22.57
N SER A 139 4.64 11.17 -22.00
CA SER A 139 3.55 12.14 -22.12
C SER A 139 3.81 13.49 -21.45
N GLU A 140 4.85 13.60 -20.62
CA GLU A 140 5.20 14.81 -19.87
C GLU A 140 6.36 15.58 -20.53
N LEU A 141 6.93 15.07 -21.62
CA LEU A 141 8.13 15.66 -22.23
C LEU A 141 7.91 17.10 -22.72
N GLU A 142 6.74 17.42 -23.26
CA GLU A 142 6.45 18.76 -23.79
C GLU A 142 6.23 19.81 -22.69
N GLU A 143 5.72 19.39 -21.52
CA GLU A 143 5.33 20.31 -20.43
C GLU A 143 6.36 20.35 -19.29
N SER A 144 7.21 19.33 -19.18
CA SER A 144 8.12 19.17 -18.05
C SER A 144 9.33 20.09 -18.20
N ARG A 145 9.53 20.96 -17.20
CA ARG A 145 10.77 21.76 -17.02
C ARG A 145 12.06 20.94 -16.89
N TYR A 146 11.94 19.62 -16.77
CA TYR A 146 13.04 18.68 -16.62
C TYR A 146 13.30 17.83 -17.87
N ALA A 147 12.53 18.01 -18.95
CA ALA A 147 12.69 17.24 -20.18
C ALA A 147 14.13 17.33 -20.74
N ASP A 148 14.69 18.54 -20.81
CA ASP A 148 16.07 18.76 -21.25
C ASP A 148 17.15 18.29 -20.26
N ARG A 149 16.74 17.79 -19.09
CA ARG A 149 17.64 17.33 -18.02
C ARG A 149 17.63 15.81 -17.87
N ILE A 150 16.97 15.08 -18.76
CA ILE A 150 16.96 13.62 -18.73
C ILE A 150 18.39 13.10 -18.83
N THR A 151 18.77 12.33 -17.81
CA THR A 151 20.12 11.74 -17.67
C THR A 151 20.14 10.28 -18.08
N HIS A 152 19.03 9.56 -17.87
CA HIS A 152 18.92 8.13 -18.11
C HIS A 152 17.57 7.79 -18.76
N VAL A 153 17.55 6.71 -19.53
CA VAL A 153 16.34 6.09 -20.08
C VAL A 153 16.21 4.71 -19.47
N ALA A 154 15.05 4.43 -18.88
CA ALA A 154 14.71 3.09 -18.42
C ALA A 154 14.02 2.33 -19.56
N ILE A 155 14.51 1.13 -19.85
CA ILE A 155 14.04 0.23 -20.90
C ILE A 155 13.32 -0.94 -20.25
N VAL A 156 12.12 -1.25 -20.73
CA VAL A 156 11.33 -2.40 -20.29
C VAL A 156 10.66 -3.11 -21.46
N ASN A 157 10.73 -4.44 -21.51
CA ASN A 157 10.22 -5.25 -22.62
C ASN A 157 10.71 -4.72 -24.00
N GLY A 158 11.95 -4.21 -24.05
CA GLY A 158 12.57 -3.61 -25.22
C GLY A 158 12.06 -2.22 -25.62
N GLU A 159 11.12 -1.62 -24.90
CA GLU A 159 10.65 -0.25 -25.15
C GLU A 159 11.59 0.81 -24.58
N GLY A 160 11.75 1.94 -25.29
CA GLY A 160 12.59 3.08 -24.87
C GLY A 160 13.99 3.10 -25.48
N LYS A 161 14.39 2.07 -26.24
CA LYS A 161 15.70 2.04 -26.93
C LYS A 161 15.85 3.17 -27.95
N ASP A 162 14.76 3.54 -28.59
CA ASP A 162 14.63 4.62 -29.57
C ASP A 162 14.92 6.02 -29.00
N ARG A 163 14.94 6.15 -27.66
CA ARG A 163 15.18 7.43 -26.96
C ARG A 163 16.63 7.70 -26.65
N LEU A 164 17.50 6.73 -26.91
CA LEU A 164 18.93 6.89 -26.74
C LEU A 164 19.56 7.34 -28.07
N PRO A 165 20.49 8.31 -28.07
CA PRO A 165 21.09 8.84 -29.29
C PRO A 165 22.11 7.88 -29.94
N TYR A 166 22.16 6.63 -29.49
CA TYR A 166 23.13 5.64 -29.89
C TYR A 166 22.51 4.27 -30.05
N GLN A 167 23.18 3.39 -30.80
CA GLN A 167 22.71 2.03 -31.00
C GLN A 167 22.78 1.22 -29.71
N VAL A 168 21.64 0.63 -29.35
CA VAL A 168 21.49 -0.30 -28.23
C VAL A 168 21.25 -1.68 -28.81
N ASP A 169 21.80 -2.70 -28.16
CA ASP A 169 21.58 -4.09 -28.51
C ASP A 169 20.06 -4.38 -28.63
N PRO A 170 19.59 -4.88 -29.80
CA PRO A 170 18.18 -5.16 -30.03
C PRO A 170 17.62 -6.23 -29.09
N GLU A 171 18.45 -7.12 -28.53
CA GLU A 171 18.00 -8.19 -27.65
C GLU A 171 17.72 -7.73 -26.22
N ILE A 172 18.21 -6.54 -25.82
CA ILE A 172 17.98 -5.99 -24.48
C ILE A 172 16.48 -5.80 -24.21
N GLN A 173 15.99 -6.49 -23.19
CA GLN A 173 14.61 -6.40 -22.70
C GLN A 173 14.46 -5.40 -21.55
N HIS A 174 15.39 -5.41 -20.60
CA HIS A 174 15.34 -4.58 -19.39
C HIS A 174 16.70 -3.93 -19.16
N ALA A 175 16.75 -2.61 -19.10
CA ALA A 175 17.98 -1.88 -18.82
C ALA A 175 17.67 -0.48 -18.28
N VAL A 176 18.68 0.18 -17.72
CA VAL A 176 18.67 1.63 -17.52
C VAL A 176 19.99 2.16 -18.03
N LEU A 177 19.93 3.02 -19.04
CA LEU A 177 21.11 3.47 -19.75
C LEU A 177 21.18 5.00 -19.72
N PRO A 178 22.38 5.57 -19.55
CA PRO A 178 22.55 7.02 -19.59
C PRO A 178 22.32 7.54 -21.02
N VAL A 179 21.76 8.74 -21.15
CA VAL A 179 21.56 9.40 -22.45
C VAL A 179 22.89 9.73 -23.12
N VAL A 180 23.90 10.06 -22.33
CA VAL A 180 25.29 10.25 -22.80
C VAL A 180 26.03 8.93 -22.62
N GLN A 181 26.56 8.35 -23.71
CA GLN A 181 27.36 7.12 -23.60
C GLN A 181 28.55 7.34 -22.67
N PRO A 182 28.77 6.47 -21.67
CA PRO A 182 30.02 6.47 -20.93
C PRO A 182 31.13 6.10 -21.91
N LYS A 183 32.16 6.94 -22.01
CA LYS A 183 33.37 6.60 -22.79
C LYS A 183 33.88 5.27 -22.25
N LYS A 184 33.99 4.26 -23.13
CA LYS A 184 34.65 2.99 -22.78
C LYS A 184 36.05 3.32 -22.27
N GLN A 185 36.32 3.00 -21.00
CA GLN A 185 37.68 2.99 -20.45
C GLN A 185 38.44 1.79 -21.02
#